data_AF-A0A2H5T4R2-F1
#
_entry.id   AF-A0A2H5T4R2-F1
#
_cell.length_a   1.000
_cell.length_b   1.000
_cell.length_c   1.000
_cell.angle_alpha   90.00
_cell.angle_beta   90.00
_cell.angle_gamma   90.00
#
_symmetry.space_group_name_H-M   'P 1'
#
loop_
_entity.id
_entity.type
_entity.pdbx_description
1 polymer ?
#
loop_
_entity_poly.entity_id
_entity_poly.type
_entity_poly.pdbx_seq_one_letter_code
_entity_poly.pdbx_strand_id
1 'polypeptide(L)'
;MKKKFSPVVDSIIKRGMSKGDHQPRRFARISKCLPQYNPKQIRNRWREKLDPNLCHDPLSEREKQFIIQWISISKMKQKNDRISWVCLRHDLKTKFYITRPENVLKNYWYSRQRRLGEPAREGPSNKPAIPYLLNY
;
A
#
# COMPACT_ATOMS: atom_id res chain seq x y z
N MET A 1 -19.36 -6.18 -3.16
CA MET A 1 -18.74 -6.42 -1.83
C MET A 1 -17.23 -6.69 -1.97
N LYS A 2 -16.37 -6.04 -1.19
CA LYS A 2 -14.94 -6.43 -1.11
C LYS A 2 -14.84 -7.75 -0.33
N LYS A 3 -14.38 -8.83 -0.98
CA LYS A 3 -14.16 -10.14 -0.36
C LYS A 3 -13.13 -10.01 0.78
N LYS A 4 -13.48 -10.47 1.98
CA LYS A 4 -12.62 -10.37 3.17
C LYS A 4 -11.72 -11.59 3.27
N PHE A 5 -10.41 -11.36 3.40
CA PHE A 5 -9.46 -12.40 3.76
C PHE A 5 -9.78 -12.92 5.17
N SER A 6 -9.81 -14.25 5.34
CA SER A 6 -9.99 -14.92 6.62
C SER A 6 -8.67 -15.56 7.08
N PRO A 7 -8.53 -15.92 8.37
CA PRO A 7 -7.34 -16.61 8.88
C PRO A 7 -7.02 -17.91 8.12
N VAL A 8 -8.05 -18.66 7.70
CA VAL A 8 -7.90 -19.88 6.89
C VAL A 8 -7.25 -19.57 5.53
N VAL A 9 -7.74 -18.52 4.85
CA VAL A 9 -7.16 -18.06 3.58
C VAL A 9 -5.72 -17.60 3.78
N ASP A 10 -5.44 -16.84 4.84
CA ASP A 10 -4.09 -16.36 5.15
C ASP A 10 -3.12 -17.54 5.39
N SER A 11 -3.55 -18.60 6.07
CA SER A 11 -2.76 -19.81 6.28
C SER A 11 -2.45 -20.54 4.96
N ILE A 12 -3.40 -20.59 4.02
CA ILE A 12 -3.17 -21.15 2.68
C ILE A 12 -2.13 -20.32 1.92
N ILE A 13 -2.23 -18.99 1.98
CA ILE A 13 -1.24 -18.10 1.36
C ILE A 13 0.13 -18.32 2.00
N LYS A 14 0.26 -18.28 3.33
CA LYS A 14 1.53 -18.51 4.03
C LYS A 14 2.17 -19.84 3.62
N ARG A 15 1.40 -20.94 3.65
CA ARG A 15 1.87 -22.27 3.23
C ARG A 15 2.34 -22.30 1.78
N GLY A 16 1.59 -21.68 0.85
CA GLY A 16 1.97 -21.58 -0.55
C GLY A 16 3.24 -20.76 -0.78
N MET A 17 3.56 -19.85 0.14
CA MET A 17 4.73 -18.98 0.08
C MET A 17 5.98 -19.62 0.70
N SER A 18 5.82 -20.54 1.66
CA SER A 18 6.89 -21.34 2.28
C SER A 18 7.34 -22.54 1.43
N LYS A 19 6.44 -23.17 0.65
CA LYS A 19 6.70 -24.42 -0.09
C LYS A 19 7.54 -24.30 -1.37
N GLY A 20 8.27 -23.20 -1.59
CA GLY A 20 9.12 -23.04 -2.78
C GLY A 20 9.19 -21.62 -3.30
N ASP A 21 10.14 -20.88 -2.74
CA ASP A 21 11.28 -20.32 -3.45
C ASP A 21 11.00 -19.63 -4.80
N HIS A 22 11.07 -18.28 -4.82
CA HIS A 22 11.24 -17.35 -5.97
C HIS A 22 10.59 -17.69 -7.33
N GLN A 23 9.65 -18.63 -7.38
CA GLN A 23 9.19 -19.17 -8.64
C GLN A 23 8.35 -18.12 -9.36
N PRO A 24 8.59 -17.93 -10.66
CA PRO A 24 7.72 -17.12 -11.49
C PRO A 24 6.27 -17.55 -11.26
N ARG A 25 5.37 -16.57 -11.13
CA ARG A 25 3.92 -16.81 -11.04
C ARG A 25 3.44 -17.54 -9.77
N ARG A 26 4.21 -17.55 -8.66
CA ARG A 26 3.77 -18.12 -7.35
C ARG A 26 2.36 -17.70 -6.92
N PHE A 27 2.01 -16.43 -7.08
CA PHE A 27 0.66 -15.93 -6.75
C PHE A 27 -0.43 -16.51 -7.65
N ALA A 28 -0.12 -16.81 -8.91
CA ALA A 28 -1.04 -17.48 -9.81
C ALA A 28 -1.27 -18.93 -9.41
N ARG A 29 -0.25 -19.62 -8.92
CA ARG A 29 -0.39 -20.98 -8.36
C ARG A 29 -1.29 -20.98 -7.12
N ILE A 30 -1.07 -20.05 -6.19
CA ILE A 30 -1.91 -19.91 -4.99
C ILE A 30 -3.36 -19.57 -5.37
N SER A 31 -3.57 -18.75 -6.39
CA SER A 31 -4.91 -18.40 -6.90
C SER A 31 -5.69 -19.62 -7.40
N LYS A 32 -5.02 -20.68 -7.87
CA LYS A 32 -5.71 -21.95 -8.23
C LYS A 32 -6.31 -22.66 -7.00
N CYS A 33 -5.67 -22.55 -5.84
CA CYS A 33 -6.18 -23.08 -4.57
C CYS A 33 -7.21 -22.15 -3.91
N LEU A 34 -7.25 -20.89 -4.33
CA LEU A 34 -8.11 -19.84 -3.80
C LEU A 34 -8.84 -19.14 -4.94
N PRO A 35 -9.75 -19.83 -5.66
CA PRO A 35 -10.39 -19.30 -6.86
C PRO A 35 -11.21 -18.04 -6.61
N GLN A 36 -11.58 -17.76 -5.36
CA GLN A 36 -12.26 -16.54 -4.97
C GLN A 36 -11.36 -15.29 -4.99
N TYR A 37 -10.03 -15.44 -5.06
CA TYR A 37 -9.04 -14.36 -5.11
C TYR A 37 -8.15 -14.46 -6.34
N ASN A 38 -7.98 -13.33 -7.05
CA ASN A 38 -7.02 -13.25 -8.14
C ASN A 38 -5.58 -13.11 -7.63
N PRO A 39 -4.56 -13.34 -8.49
CA PRO A 39 -3.16 -13.28 -8.08
C PRO A 39 -2.73 -11.91 -7.54
N LYS A 40 -3.32 -10.82 -8.03
CA LYS A 40 -3.04 -9.45 -7.57
C LYS A 40 -3.52 -9.24 -6.13
N GLN A 41 -4.70 -9.74 -5.77
CA GLN A 41 -5.23 -9.68 -4.41
C GLN A 41 -4.35 -10.45 -3.43
N ILE A 42 -3.93 -11.67 -3.80
CA ILE A 42 -3.05 -12.51 -2.99
C ILE A 42 -1.69 -11.83 -2.79
N ARG A 43 -1.09 -11.30 -3.87
CA ARG A 43 0.16 -10.54 -3.81
C ARG A 43 0.07 -9.35 -2.87
N ASN A 44 -1.01 -8.57 -2.97
CA ASN A 44 -1.22 -7.42 -2.10
C ASN A 44 -1.40 -7.85 -0.65
N ARG A 45 -2.19 -8.90 -0.38
CA ARG A 45 -2.36 -9.44 0.98
C ARG A 45 -1.02 -9.87 1.58
N TRP A 46 -0.16 -10.51 0.80
CA TRP A 46 1.19 -10.85 1.25
C TRP A 46 2.03 -9.61 1.58
N ARG A 47 2.22 -8.71 0.61
CA ARG A 47 3.10 -7.54 0.72
C ARG A 47 2.70 -6.53 1.79
N GLU A 48 1.42 -6.53 2.18
CA GLU A 48 0.87 -5.58 3.16
C GLU A 48 0.61 -6.20 4.54
N LYS A 49 0.52 -7.53 4.67
CA LYS A 49 0.07 -8.16 5.93
C LYS A 49 0.77 -9.46 6.30
N LEU A 50 1.05 -10.35 5.35
CA LEU A 50 1.45 -11.74 5.68
C LEU A 50 2.94 -12.02 5.57
N ASP A 51 3.70 -11.20 4.85
CA ASP A 51 5.14 -11.38 4.73
C ASP A 51 5.82 -11.22 6.10
N PRO A 52 6.54 -12.25 6.59
CA PRO A 52 7.14 -12.23 7.93
C PRO A 52 8.23 -11.17 8.09
N ASN A 53 8.79 -10.66 7.00
CA ASN A 53 9.79 -9.59 7.06
C ASN A 53 9.16 -8.20 7.29
N LEU A 54 7.83 -8.09 7.30
CA LEU A 54 7.15 -6.82 7.52
C LEU A 54 7.15 -6.43 9.00
N CYS A 55 7.59 -5.21 9.27
CA CYS A 55 7.42 -4.58 10.57
C CYS A 55 6.10 -3.80 10.60
N HIS A 56 5.15 -4.29 11.40
CA HIS A 56 3.82 -3.69 11.59
C HIS A 56 3.73 -2.73 12.78
N ASP A 57 4.84 -2.52 13.50
CA ASP A 57 4.90 -1.56 14.60
C ASP A 57 4.57 -0.14 14.10
N PRO A 58 4.20 0.79 14.99
CA PRO A 58 4.06 2.19 14.62
C PRO A 58 5.33 2.73 13.93
N LEU A 59 5.16 3.67 13.00
CA LEU A 59 6.30 4.40 12.45
C LEU A 59 6.95 5.22 13.58
N SER A 60 8.26 5.10 13.70
CA SER A 60 9.07 5.95 14.58
C SER A 60 9.13 7.39 14.05
N GLU A 61 9.51 8.33 14.92
CA GLU A 61 9.57 9.75 14.51
C GLU A 61 10.64 9.98 13.45
N ARG A 62 11.73 9.22 13.49
CA ARG A 62 12.78 9.27 12.45
C ARG A 62 12.24 8.81 11.09
N GLU A 63 11.44 7.75 11.06
CA GLU A 63 10.81 7.28 9.82
C GLU A 63 9.78 8.28 9.29
N LYS A 64 8.95 8.83 10.19
CA LYS A 64 7.96 9.87 9.86
C LYS A 64 8.60 11.12 9.25
N GLN A 65 9.68 11.61 9.86
CA GLN A 65 10.46 12.75 9.35
C GLN A 65 11.08 12.42 7.98
N PHE A 66 11.65 11.22 7.83
CA PHE A 66 12.21 10.78 6.55
C PHE A 66 11.16 10.75 5.44
N ILE A 67 9.96 10.21 5.70
CA ILE A 67 8.86 10.19 4.72
C ILE A 67 8.49 11.60 4.27
N ILE A 68 8.37 12.54 5.21
CA ILE A 68 8.06 13.95 4.89
C ILE A 68 9.15 14.54 4.01
N GLN A 69 10.41 14.44 4.44
CA GLN A 69 11.55 15.02 3.73
C GLN A 69 11.69 14.43 2.31
N TRP A 70 11.59 13.10 2.19
CA TRP A 70 11.71 12.41 0.92
C TRP A 70 10.63 12.87 -0.08
N ILE A 71 9.38 12.99 0.37
CA ILE A 71 8.26 13.44 -0.49
C ILE A 71 8.44 14.90 -0.89
N SER A 72 8.82 15.78 0.03
CA SER A 72 9.06 17.20 -0.26
C SER A 72 10.16 17.38 -1.32
N ILE A 73 11.30 16.70 -1.15
CA ILE A 73 12.40 16.72 -2.13
C ILE A 73 11.95 16.17 -3.48
N SER A 74 11.21 15.05 -3.49
CA SER A 74 10.73 14.43 -4.72
C SER A 74 9.81 15.35 -5.50
N LYS A 75 8.90 16.06 -4.82
CA LYS A 75 7.99 17.05 -5.42
C LYS A 75 8.71 18.29 -5.94
N MET A 76 9.79 18.72 -5.29
CA MET A 76 10.60 19.85 -5.79
C MET A 76 11.35 19.47 -7.08
N LYS A 77 11.86 18.23 -7.16
CA LYS A 77 12.65 17.75 -8.31
C LYS A 77 11.80 17.38 -9.52
N GLN A 78 10.72 16.65 -9.29
CA GLN A 78 9.81 16.24 -10.34
C GLN A 78 8.71 17.29 -10.40
N LYS A 79 8.60 18.07 -11.48
CA LYS A 79 7.49 19.01 -11.73
C LYS A 79 6.10 18.33 -11.80
N ASN A 80 5.99 17.07 -11.36
CA ASN A 80 4.79 16.27 -11.27
C ASN A 80 4.56 15.85 -9.82
N ASP A 81 3.30 15.85 -9.46
CA ASP A 81 2.75 15.63 -8.15
C ASP A 81 2.61 14.16 -7.73
N ARG A 82 3.16 13.23 -8.53
CA ARG A 82 3.03 11.79 -8.33
C ARG A 82 4.13 11.24 -7.42
N ILE A 83 3.74 10.74 -6.24
CA ILE A 83 4.64 10.09 -5.30
C ILE A 83 4.94 8.65 -5.75
N SER A 84 6.22 8.32 -5.95
CA SER A 84 6.65 6.93 -6.14
C SER A 84 6.77 6.21 -4.80
N TRP A 85 5.67 5.57 -4.37
CA TRP A 85 5.64 4.79 -3.12
C TRP A 85 6.61 3.61 -3.12
N VAL A 86 6.91 3.04 -4.29
CA VAL A 86 7.87 1.94 -4.44
C VAL A 86 9.29 2.44 -4.12
N CYS A 87 9.70 3.58 -4.68
CA CYS A 87 11.00 4.17 -4.41
C CYS A 87 11.11 4.62 -2.95
N LEU A 88 10.11 5.33 -2.43
CA LEU A 88 10.10 5.75 -1.02
C LEU A 88 10.22 4.55 -0.06
N ARG A 89 9.48 3.47 -0.31
CA ARG A 89 9.55 2.25 0.50
C ARG A 89 10.93 1.60 0.42
N HIS A 90 11.54 1.59 -0.76
CA HIS A 90 12.89 1.07 -0.96
C HIS A 90 13.91 1.90 -0.17
N ASP A 91 13.92 3.21 -0.32
CA ASP A 91 14.88 4.11 0.34
C ASP A 91 14.71 4.09 1.87
N LEU A 92 13.47 3.99 2.36
CA LEU A 92 13.18 3.82 3.78
C LEU A 92 13.76 2.50 4.32
N LYS A 93 13.58 1.40 3.57
CA LYS A 93 14.17 0.11 3.93
C LYS A 93 15.69 0.18 3.94
N THR A 94 16.31 0.82 2.94
CA THR A 94 17.76 0.98 2.86
C THR A 94 18.29 1.81 4.03
N LYS A 95 17.58 2.85 4.46
CA LYS A 95 18.01 3.74 5.55
C LYS A 95 17.83 3.14 6.95
N PHE A 96 16.72 2.46 7.21
CA PHE A 96 16.36 1.98 8.55
C PHE A 96 16.49 0.46 8.71
N TYR A 97 16.84 -0.26 7.65
CA TYR A 97 16.89 -1.74 7.61
C TYR A 97 15.55 -2.41 7.95
N ILE A 98 14.44 -1.66 7.90
CA ILE A 98 13.10 -2.11 8.26
C ILE A 98 12.22 -2.19 7.01
N THR A 99 11.55 -3.32 6.81
CA THR A 99 10.60 -3.47 5.70
C THR A 99 9.19 -3.05 6.15
N ARG A 100 8.81 -1.81 5.87
CA ARG A 100 7.44 -1.32 6.12
C ARG A 100 6.47 -1.75 5.01
N PRO A 101 5.20 -2.05 5.34
CA PRO A 101 4.12 -2.14 4.33
C PRO A 101 3.95 -0.81 3.59
N GLU A 102 3.66 -0.85 2.28
CA GLU A 102 3.47 0.37 1.49
C GLU A 102 2.26 1.16 1.99
N ASN A 103 1.22 0.45 2.44
CA ASN A 103 0.00 1.05 2.97
C ASN A 103 0.24 1.85 4.26
N VAL A 104 1.25 1.49 5.06
CA VAL A 104 1.60 2.26 6.28
C VAL A 104 2.13 3.64 5.90
N LEU A 105 2.98 3.72 4.87
CA LEU A 105 3.53 5.00 4.38
C LEU A 105 2.43 5.89 3.80
N LYS A 106 1.54 5.31 2.99
CA LYS A 106 0.37 6.01 2.42
C LYS A 106 -0.55 6.54 3.52
N ASN A 107 -0.92 5.68 4.47
CA ASN A 107 -1.79 6.04 5.57
C ASN A 107 -1.21 7.20 6.37
N TYR A 108 0.08 7.14 6.69
CA TYR A 108 0.76 8.22 7.41
C TYR A 108 0.70 9.54 6.63
N TRP A 109 1.12 9.55 5.36
CA TRP A 109 1.15 10.75 4.54
C TRP A 109 -0.24 11.37 4.37
N TYR A 110 -1.24 10.60 3.92
CA TYR A 110 -2.58 11.13 3.72
C TYR A 110 -3.27 11.52 5.03
N SER A 111 -2.98 10.83 6.13
CA SER A 111 -3.46 11.26 7.45
C SER A 111 -2.83 12.58 7.88
N ARG A 112 -1.55 12.81 7.54
CA ARG A 112 -0.87 14.08 7.81
C ARG A 112 -1.46 15.22 6.98
N GLN A 113 -1.68 15.01 5.67
CA GLN A 113 -2.27 16.02 4.79
C GLN A 113 -3.65 16.48 5.30
N ARG A 114 -4.52 15.53 5.70
CA ARG A 114 -5.83 15.86 6.27
C ARG A 114 -5.74 16.68 7.55
N ARG A 115 -4.76 16.41 8.42
CA ARG A 115 -4.54 17.19 9.66
C ARG A 115 -4.04 18.60 9.39
N LEU A 116 -3.31 18.81 8.29
CA LEU A 116 -2.74 20.11 7.92
C LEU A 116 -3.68 20.95 7.05
N GLY A 117 -4.89 20.47 6.76
CA GLY A 117 -5.85 21.19 5.91
C GLY A 117 -5.44 21.28 4.44
N GLU A 118 -4.49 20.46 3.98
CA GLU A 118 -4.16 20.39 2.55
C GLU A 118 -5.36 19.78 1.79
N PRO A 119 -5.82 20.39 0.67
CA PRO A 119 -6.96 19.87 -0.07
C PRO A 119 -6.66 18.44 -0.51
N ALA A 120 -7.57 17.53 -0.14
CA ALA A 120 -7.49 16.14 -0.54
C ALA A 120 -7.47 16.08 -2.07
N ARG A 121 -6.39 15.57 -2.67
CA ARG A 121 -6.40 15.28 -4.11
C ARG A 121 -7.49 14.27 -4.39
N GLU A 122 -8.39 14.62 -5.30
CA GLU A 122 -9.33 13.68 -5.92
C GLU A 122 -8.55 12.46 -6.40
N GLY A 123 -8.83 11.30 -5.80
CA GLY A 123 -8.34 10.04 -6.33
C GLY A 123 -8.87 9.81 -7.74
N PRO A 124 -8.17 9.06 -8.60
CA PRO A 124 -8.68 8.78 -9.94
C PRO A 124 -9.98 7.96 -9.84
N SER A 125 -11.07 8.57 -10.29
CA SER A 125 -12.43 8.05 -10.45
C SER A 125 -13.24 7.78 -9.19
N ASN A 126 -14.02 8.78 -8.80
CA ASN A 126 -15.47 8.67 -8.62
C ASN A 126 -16.02 10.11 -8.69
N LYS A 127 -16.32 10.60 -9.90
CA LYS A 127 -17.21 11.75 -10.05
C LYS A 127 -18.60 11.25 -9.64
N PRO A 128 -19.24 11.75 -8.57
CA PRO A 128 -20.68 11.62 -8.49
C PRO A 128 -21.26 12.44 -9.65
N ALA A 129 -22.17 11.82 -10.41
CA ALA A 129 -22.97 12.54 -11.38
C ALA A 129 -23.61 13.74 -10.65
N ILE A 130 -23.40 14.96 -11.16
CA ILE A 130 -24.14 16.13 -10.72
C ILE A 130 -25.58 15.94 -11.24
N PRO A 131 -26.60 15.77 -10.38
CA PRO A 131 -27.97 15.97 -10.79
C PRO A 131 -28.19 17.48 -10.83
N TYR A 132 -28.46 17.99 -12.02
CA TYR A 132 -29.08 19.30 -12.20
C TYR A 132 -30.35 19.39 -11.33
N LEU A 133 -30.41 20.32 -10.37
CA LEU A 133 -31.62 20.99 -9.88
C LEU A 133 -31.16 22.34 -9.28
N LEU A 134 -31.39 23.51 -9.91
CA LEU A 134 -32.61 24.34 -9.87
C LEU A 134 -33.07 24.75 -8.46
N ASN A 135 -33.24 26.07 -8.31
CA ASN A 135 -33.95 26.85 -7.26
C ASN A 135 -33.13 27.13 -5.99
N TYR A 136 -32.90 28.37 -5.53
CA TYR A 136 -33.51 29.69 -5.75
C TYR A 136 -32.44 30.78 -5.86
#